data_AF-A0A3D8IYR2-F1
#
_entry.id   AF-A0A3D8IYR2-F1
#
_cell.length_a   1.000
_cell.length_b   1.000
_cell.length_c   1.000
_cell.angle_alpha   90.00
_cell.angle_beta   90.00
_cell.angle_gamma   90.00
#
_symmetry.space_group_name_H-M   'P 1'
#
loop_
_entity.id
_entity.type
_entity.pdbx_description
1 polymer ?
#
loop_
_entity_poly.entity_id
_entity_poly.type
_entity_poly.pdbx_seq_one_letter_code
_entity_poly.pdbx_strand_id
1 'polypeptide(L)'
;MLWNVSYNKKSRDDYGNIIFSKDNVFKVQDTIIWDKCISLPFHKPTILSRRCEFIFAMSKTTKQYLTNFKDGYKNYIQVSSFGTQNRKHNSCFPLELCNKLFNMYLSEKSIVLDTFIGSGTTLIASELNNHVCFGIEKEPEYIELTIKRYNDLINNYSLRNNNERTLFDTL
;
A
#
# COMPACT_ATOMS: atom_id res chain seq x y z
N MET A 1 10.79 5.31 -1.96
CA MET A 1 10.13 4.81 -0.74
C MET A 1 8.75 5.44 -0.67
N LEU A 2 7.71 4.64 -0.50
CA LEU A 2 6.36 5.11 -0.25
C LEU A 2 6.01 4.74 1.19
N TRP A 3 5.59 5.71 2.00
CA TRP A 3 5.20 5.43 3.38
C TRP A 3 3.80 5.96 3.67
N ASN A 4 2.86 5.03 3.85
CA ASN A 4 1.52 5.32 4.33
C ASN A 4 1.56 5.54 5.86
N VAL A 5 1.08 6.70 6.28
CA VAL A 5 1.00 7.06 7.70
C VAL A 5 -0.44 6.85 8.17
N SER A 6 -0.64 5.77 8.93
CA SER A 6 -1.88 5.58 9.67
C SER A 6 -1.91 6.46 10.92
N TYR A 7 -3.10 6.97 11.25
CA TYR A 7 -3.28 7.86 12.38
C TYR A 7 -3.12 7.12 13.71
N ASN A 8 -2.20 7.60 14.56
CA ASN A 8 -2.12 7.21 15.96
C ASN A 8 -2.77 8.29 16.85
N LYS A 9 -3.81 7.92 17.60
CA LYS A 9 -4.52 8.84 18.49
C LYS A 9 -3.63 9.43 19.59
N LYS A 10 -2.60 8.70 20.02
CA LYS A 10 -1.68 9.11 21.07
C LYS A 10 -0.52 9.95 20.55
N SER A 11 -0.28 9.94 19.25
CA SER A 11 0.82 10.67 18.63
C SER A 11 0.48 11.17 17.24
N ARG A 12 -0.08 12.38 17.20
CA ARG A 12 -0.59 12.97 15.96
C ARG A 12 0.51 13.60 15.12
N ASP A 13 1.62 13.97 15.73
CA ASP A 13 2.74 14.70 15.17
C ASP A 13 4.01 13.84 15.02
N ASP A 14 4.07 12.64 15.64
CA ASP A 14 5.21 11.72 15.55
C ASP A 14 5.66 11.45 14.12
N TYR A 15 4.69 11.27 13.21
CA TYR A 15 5.03 11.03 11.80
C TYR A 15 5.79 12.23 11.21
N GLY A 16 5.44 13.46 11.59
CA GLY A 16 6.14 14.66 11.16
C GLY A 16 7.56 14.72 11.71
N ASN A 17 7.72 14.36 12.98
CA ASN A 17 9.03 14.28 13.64
C ASN A 17 9.95 13.26 12.97
N ILE A 18 9.42 12.16 12.42
CA ILE A 18 10.20 11.15 11.71
C ILE A 18 10.47 11.56 10.26
N ILE A 19 9.42 11.92 9.52
CA ILE A 19 9.48 12.17 8.08
C ILE A 19 10.32 13.40 7.76
N PHE A 20 10.20 14.45 8.56
CA PHE A 20 10.90 15.71 8.37
C PHE A 20 12.14 15.84 9.26
N SER A 21 12.55 14.77 9.95
CA SER A 21 13.79 14.76 10.73
C SER A 21 15.00 15.07 9.84
N LYS A 22 16.01 15.72 10.43
CA LYS A 22 17.34 15.85 9.81
C LYS A 22 18.03 14.50 9.63
N ASP A 23 17.67 13.51 10.44
CA ASP A 23 18.23 12.15 10.39
C ASP A 23 17.55 11.27 9.33
N ASN A 24 16.44 11.72 8.74
CA ASN A 24 15.81 11.01 7.65
C ASN A 24 16.71 11.10 6.40
N VAL A 25 17.29 9.96 6.03
CA VAL A 25 18.17 9.83 4.86
C VAL A 25 17.43 10.00 3.53
N PHE A 26 16.10 9.96 3.54
CA PHE A 26 15.27 10.24 2.39
C PHE A 26 14.69 11.66 2.45
N LYS A 27 14.51 12.27 1.28
CA LYS A 27 13.81 13.54 1.11
C LYS A 27 12.41 13.30 0.55
N VAL A 28 11.42 13.93 1.16
CA VAL A 28 10.05 13.96 0.64
C VAL A 28 10.05 14.67 -0.69
N GLN A 29 9.60 13.96 -1.73
CA GLN A 29 9.44 14.46 -3.08
C GLN A 29 7.99 14.89 -3.32
N ASP A 30 7.03 14.10 -2.82
CA ASP A 30 5.61 14.37 -2.98
C ASP A 30 4.80 13.79 -1.81
N THR A 31 3.57 14.27 -1.64
CA THR A 31 2.61 13.78 -0.66
C THR A 31 1.31 13.43 -1.37
N ILE A 32 0.93 12.16 -1.31
CA ILE A 32 -0.32 11.64 -1.85
C ILE A 32 -1.36 11.58 -0.74
N ILE A 33 -2.58 12.02 -1.06
CA ILE A 33 -3.76 11.91 -0.21
C ILE A 33 -4.55 10.69 -0.67
N TRP A 34 -4.60 9.65 0.16
CA TRP A 34 -5.48 8.52 -0.05
C TRP A 34 -6.82 8.77 0.66
N ASP A 35 -7.90 8.96 -0.11
CA ASP A 35 -9.27 8.97 0.38
C ASP A 35 -9.82 7.54 0.46
N LYS A 36 -10.11 7.08 1.69
CA LYS A 36 -10.59 5.73 2.01
C LYS A 36 -12.09 5.53 1.73
N CYS A 37 -12.78 6.56 1.25
CA CYS A 37 -14.23 6.62 0.99
C CYS A 37 -15.13 6.44 2.22
N ILE A 38 -14.58 5.99 3.35
CA ILE A 38 -15.29 5.69 4.59
C ILE A 38 -14.58 6.38 5.75
N SER A 39 -15.37 6.95 6.65
CA SER A 39 -14.89 7.42 7.93
C SER A 39 -15.97 7.21 8.98
N LEU A 40 -15.62 6.57 10.09
CA LEU A 40 -16.51 6.55 11.25
C LEU A 40 -16.61 7.97 11.82
N PRO A 41 -17.83 8.46 12.09
CA PRO A 41 -17.99 9.76 12.71
C PRO A 41 -17.37 9.77 14.11
N PHE A 42 -16.47 10.72 14.38
CA PHE A 42 -16.04 10.97 15.75
C PHE A 42 -17.01 11.96 16.40
N HIS A 43 -17.64 11.56 17.50
CA HIS A 43 -18.57 12.41 18.26
C HIS A 43 -17.87 13.39 19.21
N LYS A 44 -16.59 13.71 18.98
CA LYS A 44 -15.83 14.68 19.77
C LYS A 44 -15.66 15.97 18.97
N PRO A 45 -16.06 17.15 19.49
CA PRO A 45 -16.02 18.40 18.74
C PRO A 45 -14.60 18.84 18.34
N THR A 46 -13.57 18.28 18.97
CA THR A 46 -12.16 18.62 18.72
C THR A 46 -11.46 17.69 17.71
N ILE A 47 -12.15 16.67 17.19
CA ILE A 47 -11.54 15.65 16.32
C ILE A 47 -12.44 15.40 15.13
N LEU A 48 -11.97 15.71 13.92
CA LEU A 48 -12.70 15.39 12.68
C LEU A 48 -12.64 13.87 12.38
N SER A 49 -13.63 13.38 11.65
CA SER A 49 -13.62 12.04 11.07
C SER A 49 -12.44 11.86 10.11
N ARG A 50 -11.82 10.67 10.14
CA ARG A 50 -10.64 10.38 9.34
C ARG A 50 -11.01 9.61 8.09
N ARG A 51 -11.22 10.36 7.01
CA ARG A 51 -11.50 9.82 5.68
C ARG A 51 -10.22 9.60 4.86
N CYS A 52 -9.23 10.46 5.04
CA CYS A 52 -7.99 10.39 4.27
C CYS A 52 -6.78 9.97 5.11
N GLU A 53 -5.79 9.38 4.45
CA GLU A 53 -4.45 9.11 4.95
C GLU A 53 -3.40 9.72 4.02
N PHE A 54 -2.23 10.04 4.56
CA PHE A 54 -1.12 10.55 3.79
C PHE A 54 -0.16 9.42 3.41
N ILE A 55 0.34 9.49 2.18
CA ILE A 55 1.39 8.62 1.68
C ILE A 55 2.52 9.53 1.20
N PHE A 56 3.66 9.43 1.86
CA PHE A 56 4.83 10.23 1.53
C PHE A 56 5.69 9.49 0.51
N ALA A 57 5.88 10.10 -0.66
CA ALA A 57 6.81 9.63 -1.67
C ALA A 57 8.18 10.25 -1.40
N MET A 58 9.15 9.42 -1.04
CA MET A 58 10.47 9.84 -0.60
C MET A 58 11.59 9.18 -1.39
N SER A 59 12.67 9.91 -1.65
CA SER A 59 13.86 9.45 -2.38
C SER A 59 15.15 9.95 -1.72
N LYS A 60 16.25 9.20 -1.86
CA LYS A 60 17.59 9.69 -1.46
C LYS A 60 18.14 10.73 -2.43
N THR A 61 17.71 10.67 -3.69
CA THR A 61 18.11 11.60 -4.74
C THR A 61 16.98 12.59 -5.02
N THR A 62 17.32 13.73 -5.61
CA THR A 62 16.36 14.73 -6.07
C THR A 62 15.63 14.33 -7.36
N LYS A 63 15.98 13.18 -7.95
CA LYS A 63 15.28 12.66 -9.13
C LYS A 63 14.02 11.95 -8.68
N GLN A 64 12.87 12.49 -9.05
CA GLN A 64 11.58 11.83 -8.95
C GLN A 64 11.48 10.85 -10.13
N TYR A 65 11.19 9.58 -9.83
CA TYR A 65 10.97 8.56 -10.84
C TYR A 65 9.49 8.17 -10.82
N LEU A 66 8.65 9.04 -11.37
CA LEU A 66 7.40 8.53 -11.94
C LEU A 66 7.83 7.74 -13.18
N THR A 67 7.83 6.42 -13.07
CA THR A 67 8.38 5.51 -14.08
C THR A 67 7.48 5.44 -15.31
N ASN A 68 6.17 5.57 -15.11
CA ASN A 68 5.17 5.62 -16.17
C ASN A 68 4.43 6.94 -16.14
N PHE A 69 5.14 8.06 -16.19
CA PHE A 69 4.52 9.39 -16.20
C PHE A 69 3.46 9.47 -17.30
N LYS A 70 2.20 9.62 -16.89
CA LYS A 70 1.10 10.03 -17.74
C LYS A 70 0.70 11.43 -17.32
N ASP A 71 0.52 12.32 -18.29
CA ASP A 71 0.03 13.66 -18.00
C ASP A 71 -1.28 13.60 -17.20
N GLY A 72 -1.40 14.44 -16.18
CA GLY A 72 -2.58 14.52 -15.34
C GLY A 72 -2.65 13.56 -14.13
N TYR A 73 -1.58 12.85 -13.75
CA TYR A 73 -1.57 12.19 -12.44
C TYR A 73 -1.77 13.21 -11.31
N LYS A 74 -2.71 12.88 -10.42
CA LYS A 74 -3.04 13.69 -9.24
C LYS A 74 -2.49 13.02 -8.01
N ASN A 75 -2.05 13.83 -7.05
CA ASN A 75 -1.68 13.38 -5.72
C ASN A 75 -2.91 13.09 -4.82
N TYR A 76 -4.08 12.83 -5.42
CA TYR A 76 -5.30 12.44 -4.74
C TYR A 76 -5.79 11.11 -5.31
N ILE A 77 -5.84 10.09 -4.46
CA ILE A 77 -6.26 8.74 -4.82
C ILE A 77 -7.48 8.40 -3.98
N GLN A 78 -8.62 8.17 -4.64
CA GLN A 78 -9.82 7.68 -3.97
C GLN A 78 -9.94 6.17 -4.20
N VAL A 79 -9.76 5.39 -3.13
CA VAL A 79 -9.90 3.93 -3.14
C VAL A 79 -10.51 3.52 -1.81
N SER A 80 -11.65 2.83 -1.87
CA SER A 80 -12.37 2.42 -0.66
C SER A 80 -11.57 1.43 0.17
N SER A 81 -11.55 1.61 1.49
CA SER A 81 -11.05 0.60 2.43
C SER A 81 -12.15 -0.35 2.94
N PHE A 82 -13.33 -0.35 2.31
CA PHE A 82 -14.42 -1.25 2.69
C PHE A 82 -14.06 -2.71 2.40
N GLY A 83 -14.36 -3.62 3.32
CA GLY A 83 -14.13 -5.05 3.12
C GLY A 83 -12.66 -5.48 3.12
N THR A 84 -11.70 -4.56 3.19
CA THR A 84 -10.27 -4.90 3.32
C THR A 84 -9.87 -5.24 4.75
N GLN A 85 -10.70 -4.84 5.72
CA GLN A 85 -10.49 -5.10 7.14
C GLN A 85 -11.42 -6.25 7.57
N ASN A 86 -10.85 -7.43 7.76
CA ASN A 86 -11.55 -8.54 8.40
C ASN A 86 -11.47 -8.38 9.92
N ARG A 87 -12.50 -8.83 10.66
CA ARG A 87 -12.59 -8.69 12.14
C ARG A 87 -11.39 -9.26 12.93
N LYS A 88 -10.55 -10.09 12.29
CA LYS A 88 -9.30 -10.65 12.86
C LYS A 88 -8.02 -9.91 12.43
N HIS A 89 -8.09 -9.03 11.43
CA HIS A 89 -6.92 -8.50 10.71
C HIS A 89 -7.13 -7.01 10.45
N ASN A 90 -6.71 -6.20 11.43
CA ASN A 90 -6.86 -4.76 11.39
C ASN A 90 -5.74 -4.14 10.54
N SER A 91 -6.11 -3.17 9.69
CA SER A 91 -5.21 -2.34 8.87
C SER A 91 -4.56 -3.00 7.64
N CYS A 92 -5.38 -3.56 6.75
CA CYS A 92 -4.92 -3.86 5.38
C CYS A 92 -5.33 -2.72 4.45
N PHE A 93 -4.37 -2.08 3.77
CA PHE A 93 -4.70 -1.22 2.64
C PHE A 93 -5.21 -2.07 1.44
N PRO A 94 -6.05 -1.50 0.57
CA PRO A 94 -6.60 -2.19 -0.59
C PRO A 94 -5.54 -2.54 -1.63
N LEU A 95 -5.73 -3.67 -2.32
CA LEU A 95 -4.88 -4.09 -3.44
C LEU A 95 -4.87 -3.05 -4.56
N GLU A 96 -6.01 -2.44 -4.86
CA GLU A 96 -6.14 -1.40 -5.89
C GLU A 96 -5.25 -0.18 -5.58
N LEU A 97 -5.17 0.24 -4.32
CA LEU A 97 -4.27 1.34 -3.92
C LEU A 97 -2.82 0.99 -4.24
N CYS A 98 -2.39 -0.23 -3.89
CA CYS A 98 -1.04 -0.72 -4.15
C CYS A 98 -0.74 -0.74 -5.66
N ASN A 99 -1.65 -1.26 -6.47
CA ASN A 99 -1.52 -1.30 -7.94
C ASN A 99 -1.43 0.09 -8.56
N LYS A 100 -2.24 1.07 -8.10
CA LYS A 100 -2.12 2.46 -8.58
C LYS A 100 -0.75 3.05 -8.27
N LEU A 101 -0.21 2.80 -7.08
CA LEU A 101 1.11 3.27 -6.69
C LEU A 101 2.23 2.56 -7.49
N PHE A 102 2.12 1.26 -7.71
CA PHE A 102 3.08 0.52 -8.54
C PHE A 102 3.11 1.06 -9.96
N ASN A 103 1.95 1.28 -10.56
CA ASN A 103 1.85 1.87 -11.90
C ASN A 103 2.50 3.26 -11.99
N MET A 104 2.42 4.07 -10.92
CA MET A 104 3.04 5.39 -10.89
C MET A 104 4.57 5.33 -10.71
N TYR A 105 5.07 4.44 -9.85
CA TYR A 105 6.43 4.52 -9.29
C TYR A 105 7.36 3.36 -9.65
N LEU A 106 6.85 2.25 -10.17
CA LEU A 106 7.65 1.07 -10.49
C LEU A 106 7.81 0.90 -12.00
N SER A 107 9.00 0.47 -12.41
CA SER A 107 9.23 -0.06 -13.75
C SER A 107 8.86 -1.55 -13.78
N GLU A 108 8.73 -2.12 -14.97
CA GLU A 108 8.51 -3.57 -15.11
C GLU A 108 9.55 -4.38 -14.35
N LYS A 109 9.12 -5.48 -13.73
CA LYS A 109 10.00 -6.41 -12.99
C LYS A 109 10.84 -5.76 -11.89
N SER A 110 10.29 -4.72 -11.24
CA SER A 110 10.92 -4.07 -10.09
C SER A 110 11.04 -4.98 -8.87
N ILE A 111 11.99 -4.65 -7.99
CA ILE A 111 12.12 -5.23 -6.65
C ILE A 111 11.42 -4.31 -5.65
N VAL A 112 10.51 -4.86 -4.85
CA VAL A 112 9.73 -4.17 -3.82
C VAL A 112 10.13 -4.69 -2.45
N LEU A 113 10.44 -3.79 -1.53
CA LEU A 113 10.68 -4.11 -0.12
C LEU A 113 9.55 -3.52 0.72
N ASP A 114 8.89 -4.35 1.50
CA ASP A 114 7.93 -3.94 2.51
C ASP A 114 8.38 -4.40 3.90
N THR A 115 8.84 -3.46 4.72
CA THR A 115 9.37 -3.77 6.05
C THR A 115 8.28 -3.97 7.12
N PHE A 116 7.02 -3.75 6.75
CA PHE A 116 5.85 -3.90 7.61
C PHE A 116 4.72 -4.56 6.82
N ILE A 117 5.03 -5.74 6.26
CA ILE A 117 4.20 -6.32 5.21
C ILE A 117 2.79 -6.72 5.71
N GLY A 118 2.61 -6.90 7.01
CA GLY A 118 1.32 -7.11 7.65
C GLY A 118 0.59 -8.29 7.03
N SER A 119 -0.56 -8.03 6.42
CA SER A 119 -1.38 -9.07 5.80
C SER A 119 -0.90 -9.53 4.43
N GLY A 120 0.16 -8.95 3.85
CA GLY A 120 0.70 -9.40 2.58
C GLY A 120 0.19 -8.68 1.34
N THR A 121 -0.57 -7.58 1.46
CA THR A 121 -1.13 -6.89 0.28
C THR A 121 -0.05 -6.49 -0.73
N THR A 122 1.10 -6.00 -0.27
CA THR A 122 2.23 -5.66 -1.15
C THR A 122 2.76 -6.89 -1.91
N LEU A 123 2.96 -8.02 -1.21
CA LEU A 123 3.42 -9.26 -1.85
C LEU A 123 2.44 -9.73 -2.93
N ILE A 124 1.15 -9.74 -2.60
CA ILE A 124 0.09 -10.12 -3.55
C ILE A 124 0.09 -9.17 -4.76
N ALA A 125 0.15 -7.85 -4.54
CA ALA A 125 0.24 -6.88 -5.63
C ALA A 125 1.48 -7.10 -6.49
N SER A 126 2.63 -7.39 -5.88
CA SER A 126 3.88 -7.59 -6.60
C SER A 126 3.80 -8.83 -7.49
N GLU A 127 3.29 -9.95 -6.97
CA GLU A 127 3.09 -11.17 -7.76
C GLU A 127 2.18 -10.92 -8.98
N LEU A 128 1.03 -10.27 -8.75
CA LEU A 128 0.06 -9.95 -9.81
C LEU A 128 0.62 -9.05 -10.92
N ASN A 129 1.58 -8.18 -10.58
CA ASN A 129 2.19 -7.21 -11.51
C ASN A 129 3.59 -7.65 -11.97
N ASN A 130 3.97 -8.92 -11.76
CA ASN A 130 5.27 -9.47 -12.17
C ASN A 130 6.46 -8.69 -11.57
N HIS A 131 6.40 -8.41 -10.28
CA HIS A 131 7.45 -7.81 -9.47
C HIS A 131 7.93 -8.80 -8.40
N VAL A 132 9.17 -8.63 -7.94
CA VAL A 132 9.71 -9.44 -6.82
C VAL A 132 9.49 -8.66 -5.52
N CYS A 133 8.87 -9.28 -4.53
CA CYS A 133 8.65 -8.67 -3.21
C CYS A 133 9.44 -9.37 -2.11
N PHE A 134 10.10 -8.58 -1.27
CA PHE A 134 10.64 -9.00 0.01
C PHE A 134 9.83 -8.35 1.13
N GLY A 135 9.25 -9.19 1.99
CA GLY A 135 8.44 -8.76 3.13
C GLY A 135 9.13 -9.03 4.46
N ILE A 136 9.01 -8.11 5.41
CA ILE A 136 9.36 -8.32 6.81
C ILE A 136 8.10 -8.07 7.65
N GLU A 137 7.80 -9.01 8.54
CA GLU A 137 6.74 -8.92 9.53
C GLU A 137 7.25 -9.50 10.84
N LYS A 138 6.94 -8.83 11.95
CA LYS A 138 7.38 -9.23 13.28
C LYS A 138 6.41 -10.24 13.90
N GLU A 139 5.12 -10.05 13.66
CA GLU A 139 4.05 -10.80 14.32
C GLU A 139 3.76 -12.12 13.56
N PRO A 140 4.02 -13.31 14.16
CA PRO A 140 3.90 -14.59 13.46
C PRO A 140 2.53 -14.86 12.84
N GLU A 141 1.44 -14.39 13.48
CA GLU A 141 0.08 -14.54 12.95
C GLU A 141 -0.12 -13.84 11.60
N TYR A 142 0.53 -12.69 11.40
CA TYR A 142 0.48 -11.95 10.13
C TYR A 142 1.37 -12.60 9.07
N ILE A 143 2.48 -13.25 9.47
CA ILE A 143 3.30 -14.07 8.56
C ILE A 143 2.47 -15.24 8.02
N GLU A 144 1.81 -16.01 8.90
CA GLU A 144 0.98 -17.14 8.50
C GLU A 144 -0.15 -16.71 7.57
N LEU A 145 -0.83 -15.60 7.88
CA LEU A 145 -1.85 -15.01 7.02
C LEU A 145 -1.30 -14.65 5.64
N THR A 146 -0.15 -14.01 5.58
CA THR A 146 0.50 -13.60 4.33
C THR A 146 0.81 -14.82 3.46
N ILE A 147 1.42 -15.86 4.05
CA ILE A 147 1.72 -17.12 3.36
C ILE A 147 0.44 -17.77 2.84
N LYS A 148 -0.61 -17.85 3.68
CA LYS A 148 -1.89 -18.42 3.28
C LYS A 148 -2.49 -17.69 2.08
N ARG A 149 -2.58 -16.35 2.14
CA ARG A 149 -3.10 -15.52 1.03
C ARG A 149 -2.30 -15.71 -0.25
N TYR A 150 -0.97 -15.83 -0.13
CA TYR A 150 -0.10 -16.08 -1.28
C TYR A 150 -0.37 -17.46 -1.89
N ASN A 151 -0.43 -18.51 -1.08
CA ASN A 151 -0.74 -19.86 -1.55
C ASN A 151 -2.13 -19.94 -2.19
N ASP A 152 -3.14 -19.28 -1.60
CA ASP A 152 -4.48 -19.20 -2.19
C ASP A 152 -4.45 -18.53 -3.57
N LEU A 153 -3.67 -17.47 -3.74
CA LEU A 153 -3.47 -16.81 -5.03
C LEU A 153 -2.87 -17.77 -6.07
N ILE A 154 -1.75 -18.43 -5.72
CA ILE A 154 -1.04 -19.33 -6.64
C ILE A 154 -1.91 -20.55 -7.01
N ASN A 155 -2.59 -21.15 -6.04
CA ASN A 155 -3.48 -22.28 -6.28
C ASN A 155 -4.62 -21.90 -7.24
N ASN A 156 -5.22 -20.72 -7.07
CA ASN A 156 -6.24 -20.22 -7.97
C ASN A 156 -5.69 -19.99 -9.40
N TYR A 157 -4.44 -19.54 -9.54
CA TYR A 157 -3.78 -19.44 -10.84
C TYR A 157 -3.57 -20.81 -11.50
N SER A 158 -3.07 -21.79 -10.75
CA SER A 158 -2.86 -23.15 -11.26
C SER A 158 -4.16 -23.80 -11.72
N LEU A 159 -5.25 -23.62 -10.97
CA LEU A 159 -6.57 -24.14 -11.33
C LEU A 159 -7.13 -23.48 -12.60
N ARG A 160 -6.94 -22.17 -12.78
CA ARG A 160 -7.37 -21.45 -14.00
C ARG A 160 -6.56 -21.87 -15.22
N ASN A 161 -5.24 -22.01 -15.08
CA ASN A 161 -4.37 -22.44 -16.18
C ASN A 161 -4.62 -23.89 -16.63
N ASN A 162 -5.17 -24.73 -15.74
CA ASN A 162 -5.58 -26.09 -16.09
C ASN A 162 -6.96 -26.16 -16.79
N ASN A 163 -7.77 -25.10 -16.71
CA ASN A 163 -9.16 -25.11 -17.18
C ASN A 163 -9.44 -24.31 -18.46
N GLU A 164 -8.58 -23.38 -18.92
CA GLU A 164 -8.57 -22.85 -20.30
C GLU A 164 -7.48 -21.78 -20.47
N ARG A 165 -6.81 -21.79 -21.63
CA ARG A 165 -5.78 -20.82 -22.03
C ARG A 165 -6.42 -19.48 -22.43
N THR A 166 -6.43 -18.50 -21.53
CA THR A 166 -6.33 -17.06 -21.87
C THR A 166 -6.05 -16.26 -20.61
N LEU A 167 -4.94 -15.53 -20.62
CA LEU A 167 -4.50 -14.63 -19.55
C LEU A 167 -4.93 -13.20 -19.91
N PHE A 168 -5.28 -12.43 -18.88
CA PHE A 168 -5.61 -11.00 -18.91
C PHE A 168 -6.97 -10.65 -19.51
N ASP A 169 -8.03 -10.80 -18.72
CA ASP A 169 -9.13 -9.82 -18.69
C ASP A 169 -9.88 -9.96 -17.36
N THR A 170 -10.25 -8.84 -16.76
CA THR A 170 -11.00 -8.66 -15.50
C THR A 170 -10.24 -8.76 -14.16
N LEU A 171 -9.50 -7.68 -13.87
CA LEU A 171 -9.62 -6.96 -12.59
C LEU A 171 -9.73 -5.47 -12.87
#